data_AF-R7Z7T7-F1
#
_entry.id   AF-R7Z7T7-F1
#
_cell.length_a   1.000
_cell.length_b   1.000
_cell.length_c   1.000
_cell.angle_alpha   90.00
_cell.angle_beta   90.00
_cell.angle_gamma   90.00
#
_symmetry.space_group_name_H-M   'P 1'
#
loop_
_entity.id
_entity.type
_entity.pdbx_description
1 polymer ?
#
loop_
_entity_poly.entity_id
_entity_poly.type
_entity_poly.pdbx_seq_one_letter_code
_entity_poly.pdbx_strand_id
1 'polypeptide(L)'
;MDINEIENLPDRIPTLISMFQNALDQFKNNKIEKDSFLLILSQLTDRQVMTYELLRSDIRNDIDRTLSRLWNTDSYDEVDIILSIVVNLGLEICFNKIKESLEYYKDIDKSILDEIQETIDEVGENISNPYYSLEKFK
;
A
#
# COMPACT_ATOMS: atom_id res chain seq x y z
N MET A 1 18.25 1.89 -2.36
CA MET A 1 17.47 3.10 -2.68
C MET A 1 17.44 3.90 -1.41
N ASP A 2 17.93 5.13 -1.49
CA ASP A 2 17.88 6.06 -0.37
C ASP A 2 16.53 6.78 -0.39
N ILE A 3 15.84 6.86 0.75
CA ILE A 3 14.56 7.56 0.85
C ILE A 3 14.68 9.03 0.44
N ASN A 4 15.82 9.68 0.75
CA ASN A 4 16.09 11.06 0.39
C ASN A 4 16.14 11.24 -1.14
N GLU A 5 16.59 10.24 -1.89
CA GLU A 5 16.59 10.29 -3.36
C GLU A 5 15.17 10.23 -3.93
N ILE A 6 14.26 9.52 -3.24
CA ILE A 6 12.87 9.33 -3.69
C ILE A 6 12.02 10.54 -3.39
N GLU A 7 12.15 11.12 -2.19
CA GLU A 7 11.39 12.30 -1.77
C GLU A 7 11.58 13.47 -2.75
N ASN A 8 12.76 13.58 -3.36
CA ASN A 8 13.09 14.64 -4.32
C ASN A 8 12.67 14.35 -5.78
N LEU A 9 12.04 13.21 -6.06
CA LEU A 9 11.55 12.88 -7.40
C LEU A 9 10.30 13.70 -7.75
N PRO A 10 10.10 14.09 -9.02
CA PRO A 10 8.86 14.72 -9.43
C PRO A 10 7.68 13.76 -9.31
N ASP A 11 6.46 14.31 -9.28
CA ASP A 11 5.22 13.55 -9.15
C ASP A 11 5.00 12.53 -10.28
N ARG A 12 5.48 12.86 -11.48
CA ARG A 12 5.39 11.99 -12.66
C ARG A 12 6.78 11.60 -13.13
N ILE A 13 7.07 10.30 -13.06
CA ILE A 13 8.34 9.72 -13.49
C ILE A 13 8.11 8.56 -14.47
N PRO A 14 8.78 8.54 -15.63
CA PRO A 14 8.66 7.44 -16.60
C PRO A 14 9.13 6.07 -16.06
N THR A 15 9.99 6.07 -15.04
CA THR A 15 10.66 4.89 -14.50
C THR A 15 9.94 4.25 -13.31
N LEU A 16 8.73 4.70 -12.97
CA LEU A 16 8.01 4.33 -11.74
C LEU A 16 7.94 2.81 -11.52
N ILE A 17 7.59 2.05 -12.56
CA ILE A 17 7.51 0.58 -12.50
C ILE A 17 8.85 -0.04 -12.08
N SER A 18 9.96 0.44 -12.64
CA SER A 18 11.30 -0.07 -12.30
C SER A 18 11.70 0.26 -10.86
N MET A 19 11.18 1.37 -10.31
CA MET A 19 11.45 1.77 -8.92
C MET A 19 10.69 0.91 -7.93
N PHE A 20 9.42 0.59 -8.20
CA PHE A 20 8.68 -0.41 -7.42
C PHE A 20 9.37 -1.77 -7.43
N GLN A 21 9.80 -2.22 -8.61
CA GLN A 21 10.51 -3.49 -8.74
C GLN A 21 11.83 -3.48 -7.95
N ASN A 22 12.59 -2.39 -8.01
CA ASN A 22 13.83 -2.25 -7.27
C ASN A 22 13.61 -2.22 -5.74
N ALA A 23 12.57 -1.54 -5.26
CA ALA A 23 12.19 -1.54 -3.84
C ALA A 23 11.86 -2.97 -3.35
N LEU A 24 11.04 -3.71 -4.11
CA LEU A 24 10.71 -5.11 -3.83
C LEU A 24 11.96 -5.98 -3.81
N ASP A 25 12.84 -5.85 -4.81
CA ASP A 25 14.05 -6.65 -4.91
C ASP A 25 15.00 -6.36 -3.75
N GLN A 26 15.18 -5.09 -3.37
CA GLN A 26 16.01 -4.73 -2.23
C GLN A 26 15.44 -5.31 -0.92
N PHE A 27 14.13 -5.20 -0.70
CA PHE A 27 13.49 -5.74 0.49
C PHE A 27 13.60 -7.26 0.56
N LYS A 28 13.23 -7.98 -0.52
CA LYS A 28 13.32 -9.45 -0.61
C LYS A 28 14.74 -9.97 -0.40
N ASN A 29 15.76 -9.19 -0.79
CA ASN A 29 17.16 -9.50 -0.59
C ASN A 29 17.74 -8.96 0.74
N ASN A 30 16.90 -8.51 1.67
CA ASN A 30 17.28 -7.95 2.97
C ASN A 30 18.30 -6.80 2.88
N LYS A 31 18.25 -6.01 1.79
CA LYS A 31 19.13 -4.84 1.58
C LYS A 31 18.56 -3.57 2.23
N ILE A 32 17.26 -3.55 2.51
CA ILE A 32 16.56 -2.49 3.23
C ILE A 32 15.65 -3.12 4.28
N GLU A 33 15.45 -2.41 5.38
CA GLU A 33 14.58 -2.83 6.47
C GLU A 33 13.10 -2.54 6.14
N LYS A 34 12.20 -3.11 6.94
CA LYS A 34 10.74 -2.99 6.79
C LYS A 34 10.30 -1.53 6.71
N ASP A 35 10.75 -0.70 7.66
CA ASP A 35 10.29 0.69 7.77
C ASP A 35 10.74 1.51 6.54
N SER A 36 11.99 1.32 6.11
CA SER A 36 12.49 1.93 4.88
C SER A 36 11.71 1.45 3.66
N PHE A 37 11.37 0.16 3.58
CA PHE A 37 10.59 -0.39 2.48
C PHE A 37 9.17 0.21 2.43
N LEU A 38 8.49 0.33 3.57
CA LEU A 38 7.16 0.93 3.65
C LEU A 38 7.17 2.41 3.25
N LEU A 39 8.12 3.20 3.74
CA LEU A 39 8.27 4.60 3.36
C LEU A 39 8.54 4.77 1.86
N ILE A 40 9.46 3.97 1.31
CA ILE A 40 9.74 3.95 -0.13
C ILE A 40 8.47 3.62 -0.92
N LEU A 41 7.71 2.58 -0.52
CA LEU A 41 6.49 2.20 -1.22
C LEU A 41 5.40 3.25 -1.14
N SER A 42 5.23 3.92 0.01
CA SER A 42 4.29 5.04 0.17
C SER A 42 4.60 6.15 -0.84
N GLN A 43 5.86 6.59 -0.90
CA GLN A 43 6.31 7.62 -1.84
C GLN A 43 6.10 7.23 -3.32
N LEU A 44 6.30 5.97 -3.67
CA LEU A 44 6.06 5.48 -5.03
C LEU A 44 4.55 5.36 -5.32
N THR A 45 3.75 5.03 -4.31
CA THR A 45 2.28 4.96 -4.40
C THR A 45 1.69 6.33 -4.70
N ASP A 46 2.12 7.38 -4.01
CA ASP A 46 1.68 8.75 -4.29
C ASP A 46 1.90 9.13 -5.76
N ARG A 47 3.07 8.77 -6.30
CA ARG A 47 3.42 9.00 -7.71
C ARG A 47 2.60 8.13 -8.66
N GLN A 48 2.25 6.90 -8.26
CA GLN A 48 1.35 6.04 -9.03
C GLN A 48 -0.05 6.64 -9.12
N VAL A 49 -0.57 7.20 -8.03
CA VAL A 49 -1.89 7.86 -8.01
C VAL A 49 -1.96 8.99 -9.04
N MET A 50 -0.87 9.76 -9.19
CA MET A 50 -0.77 10.87 -10.17
C MET A 50 -0.82 10.44 -11.64
N THR A 51 -0.73 9.14 -11.92
CA THR A 51 -0.90 8.58 -13.27
C THR A 51 -2.36 8.32 -13.62
N TYR A 52 -3.25 8.18 -12.63
CA TYR A 52 -4.64 7.71 -12.81
C TYR A 52 -4.75 6.36 -13.56
N GLU A 53 -3.68 5.57 -13.53
CA GLU A 53 -3.60 4.26 -14.14
C GLU A 53 -3.30 3.21 -13.06
N LEU A 54 -3.73 1.97 -13.30
CA LEU A 54 -3.35 0.87 -12.42
C LEU A 54 -1.87 0.53 -12.60
N LEU A 55 -1.19 0.26 -11.48
CA LEU A 55 0.15 -0.30 -11.52
C LEU A 55 0.11 -1.65 -12.27
N ARG A 56 1.17 -1.93 -13.03
CA ARG A 56 1.30 -3.18 -13.78
C ARG A 56 1.07 -4.39 -12.88
N SER A 57 0.23 -5.33 -13.33
CA SER A 57 -0.36 -6.37 -12.49
C SER A 57 0.66 -7.32 -11.86
N ASP A 58 1.77 -7.62 -12.53
CA ASP A 58 2.87 -8.43 -12.00
C ASP A 58 3.48 -7.78 -10.74
N ILE A 59 3.83 -6.51 -10.83
CA ILE A 59 4.43 -5.75 -9.72
C ILE A 59 3.39 -5.52 -8.62
N ARG A 60 2.16 -5.13 -9.00
CA ARG A 60 1.05 -4.93 -8.06
C ARG A 60 0.79 -6.17 -7.21
N ASN A 61 0.70 -7.34 -7.83
CA ASN A 61 0.46 -8.61 -7.13
C ASN A 61 1.63 -9.02 -6.22
N ASP A 62 2.85 -8.63 -6.57
CA ASP A 62 4.02 -8.88 -5.74
C ASP A 62 4.05 -7.98 -4.50
N ILE A 63 3.68 -6.70 -4.64
CA ILE A 63 3.48 -5.78 -3.52
C ILE A 63 2.37 -6.32 -2.62
N ASP A 64 1.23 -6.70 -3.20
CA ASP A 64 0.05 -7.21 -2.49
C ASP A 64 0.41 -8.39 -1.54
N ARG A 65 1.08 -9.41 -2.09
CA ARG A 65 1.53 -10.57 -1.31
C ARG A 65 2.60 -10.21 -0.28
N THR A 66 3.45 -9.22 -0.57
CA THR A 66 4.51 -8.79 0.35
C THR A 66 3.89 -8.08 1.54
N LEU A 67 3.02 -7.08 1.33
CA LEU A 67 2.36 -6.35 2.41
C LEU A 67 1.42 -7.26 3.23
N SER A 68 0.73 -8.20 2.59
CA SER A 68 -0.10 -9.19 3.29
C SER A 68 0.68 -10.02 4.33
N ARG A 69 1.97 -10.25 4.09
CA ARG A 69 2.86 -10.95 5.05
C ARG A 69 3.42 -10.03 6.14
N LEU A 70 3.46 -8.73 5.90
CA LEU A 70 3.96 -7.73 6.85
C LEU A 70 2.84 -7.19 7.75
N TRP A 71 1.58 -7.36 7.36
CA TRP A 71 0.42 -6.88 8.09
C TRP A 71 0.41 -7.36 9.55
N ASN A 72 0.32 -6.39 10.46
CA ASN A 72 0.16 -6.55 11.90
C ASN A 72 -0.61 -5.33 12.45
N THR A 73 -0.95 -5.35 13.72
CA THR A 73 -1.68 -4.25 14.39
C THR A 73 -0.90 -3.71 15.58
N ASP A 74 0.42 -3.80 15.54
CA ASP A 74 1.31 -3.48 16.67
C ASP A 74 1.66 -1.98 16.72
N SER A 75 1.51 -1.27 15.60
CA SER A 75 1.86 0.14 15.43
C SER A 75 0.82 0.85 14.55
N TYR A 76 0.30 1.97 15.03
CA TYR A 76 -0.63 2.81 14.25
C TYR A 76 0.03 3.33 12.97
N ASP A 77 1.27 3.81 13.06
CA ASP A 77 2.00 4.36 11.90
C ASP A 77 2.20 3.30 10.81
N GLU A 78 2.49 2.05 11.17
CA GLU A 78 2.61 0.97 10.18
C GLU A 78 1.27 0.61 9.56
N VAL A 79 0.21 0.58 10.36
CA VAL A 79 -1.14 0.31 9.90
C VAL A 79 -1.58 1.36 8.90
N ASP A 80 -1.46 2.65 9.25
CA ASP A 80 -1.83 3.78 8.40
C ASP A 80 -1.09 3.73 7.05
N ILE A 81 0.23 3.54 7.07
CA ILE A 81 1.03 3.44 5.84
C ILE A 81 0.59 2.26 4.98
N ILE A 82 0.38 1.06 5.56
CA ILE A 82 -0.03 -0.12 4.80
C ILE A 82 -1.43 0.06 4.23
N LEU A 83 -2.38 0.59 5.01
CA LEU A 83 -3.74 0.87 4.55
C LEU A 83 -3.73 1.82 3.36
N SER A 84 -3.01 2.94 3.47
CA SER A 84 -2.86 3.91 2.39
C SER A 84 -2.31 3.27 1.11
N ILE A 85 -1.27 2.43 1.21
CA ILE A 85 -0.72 1.73 0.04
C ILE A 85 -1.72 0.73 -0.56
N VAL A 86 -2.41 -0.04 0.30
CA VAL A 86 -3.37 -1.06 -0.11
C VAL A 86 -4.53 -0.45 -0.88
N VAL A 87 -5.10 0.64 -0.37
CA VAL A 87 -6.23 1.34 -0.99
C VAL A 87 -5.81 1.96 -2.32
N ASN A 88 -4.71 2.71 -2.33
CA ASN A 88 -4.29 3.47 -3.51
C ASN A 88 -3.78 2.60 -4.66
N LEU A 89 -3.23 1.41 -4.36
CA LEU A 89 -2.80 0.46 -5.39
C LEU A 89 -3.86 -0.60 -5.71
N GLY A 90 -4.90 -0.74 -4.90
CA GLY A 90 -5.94 -1.74 -5.07
C GLY A 90 -5.46 -3.17 -4.83
N LEU A 91 -4.91 -3.40 -3.64
CA LEU A 91 -4.25 -4.65 -3.24
C LEU A 91 -5.25 -5.60 -2.55
N GLU A 92 -5.92 -6.44 -3.35
CA GLU A 92 -7.01 -7.30 -2.88
C GLU A 92 -6.61 -8.34 -1.82
N ILE A 93 -5.45 -8.99 -1.97
CA ILE A 93 -5.03 -10.07 -1.06
C ILE A 93 -4.77 -9.50 0.33
N CYS A 94 -4.05 -8.38 0.39
CA CYS A 94 -3.74 -7.68 1.62
C CYS A 94 -5.00 -7.08 2.24
N PHE A 95 -5.89 -6.48 1.45
CA PHE A 95 -7.15 -5.95 1.96
C PHE A 95 -8.04 -7.04 2.58
N ASN A 96 -8.10 -8.22 1.97
CA ASN A 96 -8.80 -9.36 2.57
C ASN A 96 -8.14 -9.81 3.88
N LYS A 97 -6.80 -9.83 3.93
CA LYS A 97 -6.05 -10.13 5.16
C LYS A 97 -6.34 -9.13 6.29
N ILE A 98 -6.47 -7.84 5.95
CA ILE A 98 -6.84 -6.77 6.87
C ILE A 98 -8.25 -7.02 7.43
N LYS A 99 -9.24 -7.29 6.58
CA LYS A 99 -10.62 -7.61 7.03
C LYS A 99 -10.67 -8.82 7.94
N GLU A 100 -10.00 -9.91 7.57
CA GLU A 100 -9.90 -11.11 8.40
C GLU A 100 -9.30 -10.79 9.78
N SER A 101 -8.34 -9.87 9.84
CA SER A 101 -7.63 -9.55 11.08
C SER A 101 -8.52 -8.98 12.19
N LEU A 102 -9.65 -8.36 11.83
CA LEU A 102 -10.68 -7.89 12.77
C LEU A 102 -11.34 -9.02 13.56
N GLU A 103 -11.36 -10.25 13.02
CA GLU A 103 -11.92 -11.42 13.71
C GLU A 103 -10.89 -12.12 14.62
N TYR A 104 -9.59 -12.02 14.28
CA TYR A 104 -8.53 -12.80 14.91
C TYR A 104 -7.77 -12.04 16.00
N TYR A 105 -7.57 -10.74 15.85
CA TYR A 105 -6.89 -9.93 16.86
C TYR A 105 -7.91 -9.41 17.87
N LYS A 106 -7.92 -10.01 19.07
CA LYS A 106 -8.90 -9.69 20.12
C LYS A 106 -8.57 -8.43 20.92
N ASP A 107 -7.32 -7.96 20.82
CA ASP A 107 -6.77 -6.87 21.62
C ASP A 107 -6.15 -5.78 20.72
N ILE A 108 -6.77 -5.48 19.56
CA ILE A 108 -6.37 -4.35 18.72
C ILE A 108 -6.61 -3.05 19.50
N ASP A 109 -5.62 -2.15 19.48
CA ASP A 109 -5.80 -0.81 20.03
C ASP A 109 -6.99 -0.11 19.34
N LYS A 110 -7.78 0.63 20.11
CA LYS A 110 -8.99 1.26 19.58
C LYS A 110 -8.72 2.18 18.39
N SER A 111 -7.63 2.96 18.43
CA SER A 111 -7.31 3.87 17.33
C SER A 111 -6.99 3.13 16.03
N ILE A 112 -6.27 2.01 16.13
CA ILE A 112 -5.96 1.13 15.00
C ILE A 112 -7.23 0.46 14.48
N LEU A 113 -8.10 0.00 15.38
CA LEU A 113 -9.36 -0.62 15.01
C LEU A 113 -10.28 0.35 14.25
N ASP A 114 -10.42 1.58 14.75
CA ASP A 114 -11.24 2.62 14.15
C ASP A 114 -10.71 2.96 12.74
N GLU A 115 -9.39 3.14 12.57
CA GLU A 115 -8.74 3.39 11.26
C GLU A 115 -9.01 2.28 10.23
N ILE A 116 -8.85 1.01 10.64
CA ILE A 116 -9.11 -0.13 9.76
C ILE A 116 -10.58 -0.16 9.34
N GLN A 117 -11.50 0.08 10.27
CA GLN A 117 -12.93 0.01 10.00
C GLN A 117 -13.38 1.15 9.09
N GLU A 118 -12.92 2.38 9.34
CA GLU A 118 -13.17 3.54 8.48
C GLU A 118 -12.65 3.28 7.06
N THR A 119 -11.42 2.78 6.93
CA THR A 119 -10.85 2.42 5.62
C THR A 119 -11.69 1.38 4.88
N ILE A 120 -12.16 0.33 5.57
CA ILE A 120 -13.00 -0.71 4.94
C ILE A 120 -14.32 -0.13 4.45
N ASP A 121 -14.97 0.71 5.26
CA ASP A 121 -16.26 1.31 4.95
C ASP A 121 -16.15 2.29 3.76
N GLU A 122 -15.05 3.04 3.66
CA GLU A 122 -14.78 3.95 2.54
C GLU A 122 -14.54 3.22 1.22
N VAL A 123 -13.77 2.12 1.24
CA VAL A 123 -13.45 1.33 0.05
C VAL A 123 -14.66 0.53 -0.46
N GLY A 124 -15.43 -0.04 0.47
CA GLY A 124 -16.53 -0.96 0.15
C GLY A 124 -16.06 -2.18 -0.65
N GLU A 125 -16.75 -2.50 -1.75
CA GLU A 125 -16.44 -3.67 -2.59
C GLU A 125 -15.51 -3.37 -3.77
N ASN A 126 -14.99 -2.14 -3.88
CA ASN A 126 -14.31 -1.66 -5.09
C ASN A 126 -12.78 -1.60 -4.98
N ILE A 127 -12.18 -2.33 -4.03
CA ILE A 127 -10.72 -2.30 -3.79
C ILE A 127 -9.90 -2.56 -5.07
N SER A 128 -10.38 -3.39 -5.98
CA SER A 128 -9.69 -3.73 -7.23
C SER A 128 -9.55 -2.55 -8.20
N ASN A 129 -10.39 -1.53 -8.03
CA ASN A 129 -10.45 -0.29 -8.80
C ASN A 129 -10.39 0.93 -7.86
N PRO A 130 -9.18 1.40 -7.48
CA PRO A 130 -9.00 2.59 -6.64
C PRO A 130 -9.63 3.87 -7.20
N TYR A 131 -9.94 3.89 -8.49
CA TYR A 131 -10.51 5.05 -9.18
C TYR A 131 -12.02 4.95 -9.40
N TYR A 132 -12.70 3.95 -8.81
CA TYR A 132 -14.13 3.70 -9.01
C TYR A 132 -15.01 4.92 -8.74
N SER A 133 -14.70 5.70 -7.70
CA SER A 133 -15.45 6.92 -7.37
C SER A 133 -15.31 8.01 -8.43
N LEU A 134 -14.16 8.06 -9.13
CA LEU A 134 -13.87 9.04 -10.18
C LEU A 134 -14.56 8.70 -11.51
N GLU A 135 -14.91 7.43 -11.73
CA GLU A 135 -15.61 7.00 -12.95
C GLU A 135 -16.99 7.65 -13.10
N LYS A 136 -17.60 8.09 -12.00
CA LYS A 136 -18.86 8.86 -11.99
C LYS A 136 -18.75 10.23 -12.66
N PHE A 137 -17.53 10.71 -12.90
CA PHE A 137 -17.24 12.01 -13.52
C PHE A 137 -16.67 11.89 -14.94
N LYS A 138 -16.60 10.68 -15.50
CA LYS A 138 -16.27 10.44 -16.91
C LYS A 138 -17.50 10.61 -17.79
#